data_AF-A0A6J1WAF7-F1
#
_entry.id   AF-A0A6J1WAF7-F1
#
_cell.length_a   1.000
_cell.length_b   1.000
_cell.length_c   1.000
_cell.angle_alpha   90.00
_cell.angle_beta   90.00
_cell.angle_gamma   90.00
#
_symmetry.space_group_name_H-M   'P 1'
#
loop_
_entity.id
_entity.type
_entity.pdbx_description
1 polymer ?
#
loop_
_entity_poly.entity_id
_entity_poly.type
_entity_poly.pdbx_seq_one_letter_code
_entity_poly.pdbx_strand_id
1 'polypeptide(L)'
;MPQGMASHTHVFQALHYLQNVCNHPKLVLTPEHPEAAKIAEQLTAQRSTLDDIEHSAKLPALKQLLLDCGIGTTAPEAGAVGAVAAVVSQHRALIFCQLKKMLDIVERDLLQRHLPAVSYLRLDGSVPPHQRHAIVTQFNTDVSFDVLLLTTA
;
A
#
# COMPACT_ATOMS: atom_id res chain seq x y z
N MET A 1 -3.40 -0.46 46.76
CA MET A 1 -4.31 -0.53 45.59
C MET A 1 -3.56 0.01 44.37
N PRO A 2 -3.52 -0.68 43.21
CA PRO A 2 -2.66 -0.30 42.11
C PRO A 2 -3.35 0.73 41.20
N GLN A 3 -2.88 1.98 41.20
CA GLN A 3 -3.35 3.04 40.29
C GLN A 3 -2.54 3.12 38.97
N GLY A 4 -1.77 2.08 38.62
CA GLY A 4 -0.79 2.12 37.52
C GLY A 4 -1.20 1.49 36.17
N MET A 5 -2.37 0.83 36.05
CA MET A 5 -2.67 0.00 34.85
C MET A 5 -3.48 0.69 33.74
N ALA A 6 -4.18 1.80 34.03
CA ALA A 6 -5.04 2.46 33.03
C ALA A 6 -4.27 3.41 32.09
N SER A 7 -3.22 4.07 32.58
CA SER A 7 -2.42 5.03 31.81
C SER A 7 -1.60 4.36 30.71
N HIS A 8 -1.03 3.18 30.99
CA HIS A 8 -0.20 2.44 30.03
C HIS A 8 -1.01 2.00 28.80
N THR A 9 -2.24 1.49 28.99
CA THR A 9 -3.12 1.08 27.89
C THR A 9 -3.46 2.25 26.97
N HIS A 10 -3.69 3.44 27.55
CA HIS A 10 -3.98 4.65 26.78
C HIS A 10 -2.77 5.12 25.96
N VAL A 11 -1.56 4.99 26.50
CA VAL A 11 -0.32 5.33 25.76
C VAL A 11 -0.11 4.39 24.59
N PHE A 12 -0.25 3.07 24.78
CA PHE A 12 -0.10 2.11 23.68
C PHE A 12 -1.17 2.31 22.59
N GLN A 13 -2.40 2.62 22.98
CA GLN A 13 -3.46 2.92 22.03
C GLN A 13 -3.19 4.21 21.24
N ALA A 14 -2.67 5.25 21.89
CA ALA A 14 -2.26 6.48 21.22
C ALA A 14 -1.09 6.24 20.24
N LEU A 15 -0.08 5.46 20.64
CA LEU A 15 1.03 5.09 19.75
C LEU A 15 0.56 4.27 18.55
N HIS A 16 -0.34 3.32 18.75
CA HIS A 16 -0.91 2.54 17.66
C HIS A 16 -1.77 3.41 16.73
N TYR A 17 -2.53 4.36 17.27
CA TYR A 17 -3.27 5.35 16.49
C TYR A 17 -2.30 6.18 15.62
N LEU A 18 -1.25 6.76 16.21
CA LEU A 18 -0.26 7.55 15.48
C LEU A 18 0.45 6.71 14.40
N GLN A 19 0.82 5.46 14.72
CA GLN A 19 1.41 4.55 13.76
C GLN A 19 0.49 4.33 12.55
N ASN A 20 -0.82 4.18 12.77
CA ASN A 20 -1.80 3.99 11.70
C ASN A 20 -2.00 5.27 10.87
N VAL A 21 -2.08 6.44 11.50
CA VAL A 21 -2.15 7.74 10.79
C VAL A 21 -0.94 7.93 9.88
N CYS A 22 0.26 7.65 10.38
CA CYS A 22 1.49 7.74 9.59
C CYS A 22 1.54 6.78 8.40
N ASN A 23 0.73 5.72 8.40
CA ASN A 23 0.56 4.85 7.23
C ASN A 23 -0.52 5.41 6.30
N HIS A 24 -1.73 5.64 6.80
CA HIS A 24 -2.84 6.18 6.03
C HIS A 24 -4.00 6.68 6.93
N PRO A 25 -4.61 7.85 6.68
CA PRO A 25 -5.75 8.37 7.46
C PRO A 25 -6.96 7.41 7.52
N LYS A 26 -7.26 6.74 6.41
CA LYS A 26 -8.28 5.67 6.28
C LYS A 26 -8.15 4.53 7.30
N LEU A 27 -6.96 4.31 7.89
CA LEU A 27 -6.77 3.26 8.91
C LEU A 27 -7.34 3.65 10.28
N VAL A 28 -7.53 4.96 10.53
CA VAL A 28 -8.07 5.47 11.81
C VAL A 28 -9.43 6.13 11.68
N LEU A 29 -9.79 6.62 10.49
CA LEU A 29 -11.07 7.26 10.21
C LEU A 29 -12.17 6.22 10.02
N THR A 30 -12.60 5.63 11.13
CA THR A 30 -13.82 4.80 11.20
C THR A 30 -15.06 5.70 11.39
N PRO A 31 -16.27 5.19 11.13
CA PRO A 31 -17.51 5.95 11.36
C PRO A 31 -17.69 6.43 12.81
N GLU A 32 -17.04 5.75 13.74
CA GLU A 32 -17.05 6.04 15.18
C GLU A 32 -16.04 7.12 15.58
N HIS A 33 -15.20 7.58 14.64
CA HIS A 33 -14.17 8.58 14.92
C HIS A 33 -14.79 9.96 15.15
N PRO A 34 -14.43 10.67 16.24
CA PRO A 34 -15.07 11.94 16.63
C PRO A 34 -14.91 13.04 15.57
N GLU A 35 -13.88 12.96 14.73
CA GLU A 35 -13.62 13.92 13.65
C GLU A 35 -14.06 13.44 12.26
N ALA A 36 -14.67 12.26 12.14
CA ALA A 36 -15.04 11.68 10.84
C ALA A 36 -15.92 12.63 10.00
N ALA A 37 -16.95 13.23 10.62
CA ALA A 37 -17.87 14.15 9.92
C ALA A 37 -17.15 15.41 9.42
N LYS A 38 -16.29 16.02 10.26
CA LYS A 38 -15.53 17.22 9.89
C LYS A 38 -14.57 16.96 8.75
N ILE A 39 -13.87 15.83 8.79
CA ILE A 39 -12.92 15.45 7.75
C ILE A 39 -13.65 15.10 6.45
N ALA A 40 -14.81 14.45 6.52
CA ALA A 40 -15.64 14.19 5.34
C ALA A 40 -16.12 15.49 4.66
N GLU A 41 -16.51 16.50 5.43
CA GLU A 41 -16.84 17.83 4.91
C GLU A 41 -15.62 18.50 4.25
N GLN A 42 -14.44 18.46 4.89
CA GLN A 42 -13.21 19.01 4.34
C GLN A 42 -12.80 18.33 3.02
N LEU A 43 -12.88 17.01 2.95
CA LEU A 43 -12.58 16.24 1.75
C LEU A 43 -13.57 16.59 0.62
N THR A 44 -14.85 16.73 0.95
CA THR A 44 -15.87 17.16 -0.02
C THR A 44 -15.57 18.56 -0.55
N ALA A 45 -15.16 19.50 0.31
CA ALA A 45 -14.77 20.85 -0.08
C ALA A 45 -13.51 20.85 -0.98
N GLN A 46 -12.56 19.96 -0.70
CA GLN A 46 -11.33 19.78 -1.48
C GLN A 46 -11.52 18.92 -2.73
N ARG A 47 -12.73 18.38 -2.96
CA ARG A 47 -13.06 17.43 -4.03
C ARG A 47 -12.15 16.20 -4.06
N SER A 48 -11.66 15.78 -2.90
CA SER A 48 -10.83 14.59 -2.75
C SER A 48 -11.57 13.50 -1.96
N THR A 49 -11.07 12.28 -2.04
CA THR A 49 -11.65 11.12 -1.34
C THR A 49 -10.65 10.53 -0.37
N LEU A 50 -11.12 9.82 0.66
CA LEU A 50 -10.24 9.07 1.57
C LEU A 50 -9.44 7.95 0.87
N ASP A 51 -9.79 7.61 -0.37
CA ASP A 51 -9.08 6.62 -1.19
C ASP A 51 -7.96 7.24 -2.03
N ASP A 52 -7.73 8.56 -1.89
CA ASP A 52 -6.65 9.25 -2.58
C ASP A 52 -5.32 9.02 -1.87
N ILE A 53 -4.36 8.48 -2.60
CA ILE A 53 -3.04 8.11 -2.06
C ILE A 53 -2.24 9.33 -1.61
N GLU A 54 -2.55 10.52 -2.12
CA GLU A 54 -1.90 11.80 -1.78
C GLU A 54 -2.09 12.18 -0.31
N HIS A 55 -3.15 11.68 0.34
CA HIS A 55 -3.37 11.89 1.77
C HIS A 55 -2.47 11.02 2.65
N SER A 56 -1.79 10.03 2.08
CA SER A 56 -0.83 9.19 2.81
C SER A 56 0.58 9.73 2.64
N ALA A 57 1.37 9.70 3.72
CA ALA A 57 2.76 10.13 3.67
C ALA A 57 3.69 9.16 2.91
N LYS A 58 3.26 7.92 2.62
CA LYS A 58 4.12 6.84 2.10
C LYS A 58 3.79 6.40 0.68
N LEU A 59 2.51 6.33 0.34
CA LEU A 59 2.05 5.82 -0.95
C LEU A 59 2.49 6.64 -2.17
N PRO A 60 2.52 7.99 -2.13
CA PRO A 60 3.03 8.77 -3.26
C PRO A 60 4.52 8.49 -3.52
N ALA A 61 5.32 8.39 -2.46
CA ALA A 61 6.73 8.03 -2.58
C ALA A 61 6.93 6.59 -3.06
N LEU A 62 6.10 5.64 -2.60
CA LEU A 62 6.12 4.26 -3.07
C LEU A 62 5.77 4.16 -4.56
N LYS A 63 4.74 4.90 -5.01
CA LYS A 63 4.38 5.00 -6.43
C LYS A 63 5.58 5.46 -7.26
N GLN A 64 6.22 6.54 -6.82
CA GLN A 64 7.35 7.10 -7.55
C GLN A 64 8.53 6.11 -7.59
N LEU A 65 8.84 5.46 -6.48
CA LEU A 65 9.88 4.44 -6.43
C LEU A 65 9.61 3.26 -7.38
N LEU A 66 8.36 2.78 -7.46
CA LEU A 66 7.98 1.72 -8.39
C LEU A 66 8.20 2.15 -9.84
N LEU A 67 7.78 3.37 -10.20
CA LEU A 67 7.98 3.92 -11.55
C LEU A 67 9.47 4.13 -11.88
N ASP A 68 10.25 4.62 -10.93
CA ASP A 68 11.71 4.80 -11.08
C ASP A 68 12.43 3.45 -11.25
N CYS A 69 11.88 2.38 -10.67
CA CYS A 69 12.31 0.99 -10.90
C CYS A 69 11.76 0.38 -12.21
N GLY A 70 11.02 1.13 -13.03
CA GLY A 70 10.41 0.62 -14.26
C GLY A 70 9.22 -0.33 -14.02
N ILE A 71 8.67 -0.37 -12.81
CA ILE A 71 7.49 -1.17 -12.47
C ILE A 71 6.24 -0.33 -12.76
N GLY A 72 5.35 -0.85 -13.60
CA GLY A 72 4.09 -0.19 -13.95
C GLY A 72 4.19 0.90 -15.01
N THR A 73 5.36 1.07 -15.63
CA THR A 73 5.49 1.87 -16.86
C THR A 73 4.99 1.03 -18.02
N THR A 74 3.93 1.47 -18.70
CA THR A 74 3.60 0.93 -20.01
C THR A 74 4.76 1.27 -20.94
N ALA A 75 5.33 0.28 -21.62
CA ALA A 75 6.43 0.46 -22.55
C ALA A 75 6.21 1.70 -23.43
N PRO A 76 7.27 2.48 -23.73
CA PRO A 76 7.11 3.73 -24.46
C PRO A 76 6.45 3.42 -25.80
N GLU A 77 5.38 4.14 -26.07
CA GLU A 77 4.76 4.19 -27.38
C GLU A 77 5.88 4.46 -28.41
N ALA A 78 5.92 3.64 -29.46
CA ALA A 78 6.98 3.57 -30.46
C ALA A 78 7.06 4.83 -31.35
N GLY A 79 7.35 6.00 -30.75
CA GLY A 79 7.38 7.29 -31.43
C GLY A 79 8.31 8.35 -30.82
N ALA A 80 8.87 8.14 -29.62
CA ALA A 80 9.83 9.08 -29.03
C ALA A 80 11.26 8.79 -29.51
N VAL A 81 11.63 9.37 -30.64
CA VAL A 81 13.00 9.38 -31.18
C VAL A 81 13.91 10.14 -30.19
N GLY A 82 14.67 9.43 -29.37
CA GLY A 82 15.79 10.02 -28.64
C GLY A 82 16.09 9.54 -27.22
N ALA A 83 15.24 8.74 -26.58
CA ALA A 83 15.60 8.14 -25.30
C ALA A 83 16.28 6.79 -25.57
N VAL A 84 17.58 6.73 -25.29
CA VAL A 84 18.37 5.51 -25.13
C VAL A 84 17.46 4.43 -24.58
N ALA A 85 17.16 3.40 -25.40
CA ALA A 85 16.31 2.30 -25.04
C ALA A 85 16.87 1.74 -23.74
N ALA A 86 16.24 2.16 -22.64
CA ALA A 86 16.67 1.77 -21.34
C ALA A 86 16.35 0.29 -21.31
N VAL A 87 17.40 -0.51 -21.47
CA VAL A 87 17.48 -1.90 -21.06
C VAL A 87 17.32 -1.87 -19.54
N VAL A 88 16.16 -1.44 -19.07
CA VAL A 88 15.81 -1.43 -17.66
C VAL A 88 15.51 -2.89 -17.40
N SER A 89 16.44 -3.53 -16.70
CA SER A 89 16.17 -4.76 -15.98
C SER A 89 14.75 -4.69 -15.41
N GLN A 90 13.88 -5.64 -15.77
CA GLN A 90 12.58 -5.78 -15.12
C GLN A 90 12.83 -6.00 -13.64
N HIS A 91 12.81 -4.93 -12.86
CA HIS A 91 12.95 -4.99 -11.42
C HIS A 91 11.66 -5.59 -10.87
N ARG A 92 11.82 -6.47 -9.89
CA ARG A 92 10.71 -7.08 -9.18
C ARG A 92 10.77 -6.66 -7.73
N ALA A 93 9.64 -6.31 -7.15
CA ALA A 93 9.56 -5.77 -5.81
C ALA A 93 8.82 -6.71 -4.85
N LEU A 94 9.29 -6.73 -3.60
CA LEU A 94 8.58 -7.32 -2.47
C LEU A 94 8.12 -6.18 -1.56
N ILE A 95 6.81 -6.05 -1.34
CA ILE A 95 6.24 -4.99 -0.50
C ILE A 95 5.72 -5.62 0.78
N PHE A 96 6.34 -5.25 1.90
CA PHE A 96 5.99 -5.75 3.23
C PHE A 96 5.11 -4.74 3.97
N CYS A 97 3.99 -5.21 4.52
CA CYS A 97 3.13 -4.43 5.39
C CYS A 97 2.87 -5.19 6.70
N GLN A 98 2.89 -4.50 7.84
CA GLN A 98 2.51 -5.13 9.11
C GLN A 98 1.01 -5.40 9.19
N LEU A 99 0.19 -4.55 8.58
CA LEU A 99 -1.27 -4.60 8.66
C LEU A 99 -1.88 -5.06 7.35
N LYS A 100 -2.77 -6.06 7.42
CA LYS A 100 -3.57 -6.50 6.26
C LYS A 100 -4.35 -5.35 5.62
N LYS A 101 -4.92 -4.45 6.43
CA LYS A 101 -5.64 -3.27 5.93
C LYS A 101 -4.76 -2.35 5.09
N MET A 102 -3.48 -2.21 5.44
CA MET A 102 -2.54 -1.41 4.65
C MET A 102 -2.26 -2.08 3.31
N LEU A 103 -2.17 -3.41 3.30
CA LEU A 103 -2.07 -4.17 2.06
C LEU A 103 -3.27 -3.97 1.14
N ASP A 104 -4.48 -3.96 1.69
CA ASP A 104 -5.69 -3.68 0.92
C ASP A 104 -5.70 -2.26 0.30
N ILE A 105 -5.10 -1.29 0.99
CA ILE A 105 -4.92 0.08 0.49
C ILE A 105 -3.88 0.10 -0.63
N VAL A 106 -2.72 -0.53 -0.43
CA VAL A 106 -1.69 -0.62 -1.49
C VAL A 106 -2.26 -1.30 -2.75
N GLU A 107 -3.02 -2.38 -2.57
CA GLU A 107 -3.60 -3.11 -3.69
C GLU A 107 -4.65 -2.28 -4.47
N ARG A 108 -5.66 -1.76 -3.79
CA ARG A 108 -6.79 -1.06 -4.45
C ARG A 108 -6.44 0.38 -4.80
N ASP A 109 -5.88 1.10 -3.85
CA ASP A 109 -5.76 2.55 -3.93
C ASP A 109 -4.48 2.92 -4.69
N LEU A 110 -3.39 2.13 -4.59
CA LEU A 110 -2.16 2.36 -5.35
C LEU A 110 -2.08 1.53 -6.64
N LEU A 111 -2.08 0.19 -6.57
CA LEU A 111 -1.82 -0.65 -7.75
C LEU A 111 -2.97 -0.57 -8.76
N GLN A 112 -4.20 -0.88 -8.36
CA GLN A 112 -5.34 -0.92 -9.29
C GLN A 112 -5.68 0.46 -9.86
N ARG A 113 -5.57 1.53 -9.05
CA ARG A 113 -5.98 2.88 -9.46
C ARG A 113 -4.90 3.67 -10.19
N HIS A 114 -3.63 3.56 -9.77
CA HIS A 114 -2.54 4.36 -10.34
C HIS A 114 -1.56 3.57 -11.19
N LEU A 115 -1.45 2.25 -11.03
CA LEU A 115 -0.50 1.40 -11.73
C LEU A 115 -1.17 0.14 -12.30
N PRO A 116 -2.21 0.26 -13.14
CA PRO A 116 -3.02 -0.88 -13.61
C PRO A 116 -2.24 -1.87 -14.48
N ALA A 117 -1.07 -1.48 -14.99
CA ALA A 117 -0.18 -2.34 -15.77
C ALA A 117 0.66 -3.29 -14.90
N VAL A 118 0.71 -3.09 -13.57
CA VAL A 118 1.53 -3.91 -12.66
C VAL A 118 0.85 -5.24 -12.40
N SER A 119 1.57 -6.32 -12.67
CA SER A 119 1.14 -7.67 -12.28
C SER A 119 1.64 -8.00 -10.88
N TYR A 120 0.74 -8.44 -10.00
CA TYR A 120 1.08 -8.69 -8.60
C TYR A 120 0.45 -9.96 -8.04
N LEU A 121 1.08 -10.50 -6.99
CA LEU A 121 0.57 -11.59 -6.17
C LEU A 121 0.47 -11.14 -4.72
N ARG A 122 -0.39 -11.79 -3.93
CA ARG A 122 -0.62 -11.46 -2.53
C ARG A 122 -0.45 -12.68 -1.63
N LEU A 123 0.32 -12.52 -0.57
CA LEU A 123 0.55 -13.51 0.47
C LEU A 123 0.34 -12.88 1.84
N ASP A 124 -0.84 -13.10 2.42
CA ASP A 124 -1.17 -12.63 3.76
C ASP A 124 -1.74 -13.73 4.67
N GLY A 125 -2.12 -13.36 5.89
CA GLY A 125 -2.71 -14.27 6.87
C GLY A 125 -4.04 -14.92 6.45
N SER A 126 -4.74 -14.40 5.43
CA SER A 126 -5.95 -15.03 4.91
C SER A 126 -5.68 -16.12 3.86
N VAL A 127 -4.48 -16.18 3.31
CA VAL A 127 -4.08 -17.27 2.40
C VAL A 127 -3.85 -18.56 3.21
N PRO A 128 -4.56 -19.65 2.91
CA PRO A 128 -4.38 -20.93 3.58
C PRO A 128 -2.92 -21.43 3.48
N PRO A 129 -2.34 -22.03 4.53
CA PRO A 129 -0.93 -22.45 4.51
C PRO A 129 -0.53 -23.32 3.32
N HIS A 130 -1.42 -24.23 2.88
CA HIS A 130 -1.15 -25.12 1.75
C HIS A 130 -1.03 -24.39 0.40
N GLN A 131 -1.59 -23.18 0.26
CA GLN A 131 -1.52 -22.39 -0.98
C GLN A 131 -0.34 -21.42 -0.99
N ARG A 132 0.22 -21.07 0.18
CA ARG A 132 1.32 -20.10 0.29
C ARG A 132 2.54 -20.52 -0.52
N HIS A 133 2.90 -21.79 -0.47
CA HIS A 133 4.02 -22.31 -1.25
C HIS A 133 3.78 -22.19 -2.76
N ALA A 134 2.55 -22.47 -3.22
CA ALA A 134 2.21 -22.35 -4.64
C ALA A 134 2.35 -20.91 -5.15
N ILE A 135 1.92 -19.91 -4.37
CA ILE A 135 2.06 -18.48 -4.72
C ILE A 135 3.53 -18.09 -4.82
N VAL A 136 4.37 -18.52 -3.86
CA VAL A 136 5.82 -18.23 -3.88
C VAL A 136 6.48 -18.92 -5.07
N THR A 137 6.13 -20.17 -5.36
CA THR A 137 6.65 -20.90 -6.52
C THR A 137 6.22 -20.23 -7.83
N GLN A 138 4.97 -19.78 -7.93
CA GLN A 138 4.47 -19.02 -9.07
C GLN A 138 5.27 -17.73 -9.26
N PHE A 139 5.46 -16.94 -8.21
CA PHE A 139 6.29 -15.74 -8.29
C PHE A 139 7.74 -16.06 -8.68
N ASN A 140 8.33 -17.13 -8.18
CA ASN A 140 9.72 -17.48 -8.52
C ASN A 140 9.88 -18.02 -9.96
N THR A 141 8.83 -18.64 -10.50
CA THR A 141 8.86 -19.30 -11.81
C THR A 141 8.41 -18.37 -12.94
N ASP A 142 7.42 -17.53 -12.67
CA ASP A 142 6.83 -16.61 -13.65
C ASP A 142 7.38 -15.19 -13.44
N VAL A 143 8.19 -14.75 -14.41
CA VAL A 143 8.83 -13.41 -14.43
C VAL A 143 7.85 -12.29 -14.80
N SER A 144 6.61 -12.64 -15.20
CA SER A 144 5.58 -11.66 -15.56
C SER A 144 4.99 -10.95 -14.35
N PHE A 145 5.17 -11.49 -13.13
CA PHE A 145 4.73 -10.84 -11.90
C PHE A 145 5.81 -9.87 -11.38
N ASP A 146 5.50 -8.59 -11.42
CA ASP A 146 6.38 -7.50 -11.01
C ASP A 146 6.46 -7.37 -9.47
N VAL A 147 5.35 -7.61 -8.76
CA VAL A 147 5.25 -7.32 -7.33
C VAL A 147 4.68 -8.50 -6.53
N LEU A 148 5.28 -8.81 -5.39
CA LEU A 148 4.68 -9.67 -4.37
C LEU A 148 4.37 -8.85 -3.13
N LEU A 149 3.11 -8.88 -2.73
CA LEU A 149 2.54 -8.20 -1.58
C LEU A 149 2.54 -9.15 -0.36
N LEU A 150 3.21 -8.79 0.73
CA LEU A 150 3.37 -9.66 1.91
C LEU A 150 2.98 -9.00 3.23
N THR A 151 2.32 -9.75 4.11
CA THR A 151 2.27 -9.37 5.53
C THR A 151 3.45 -9.94 6.30
N THR A 152 4.12 -9.12 7.11
CA THR A 152 5.02 -9.61 8.15
C THR A 152 4.17 -10.07 9.34
N ALA A 153 3.91 -11.38 9.43
CA ALA A 153 3.28 -12.00 10.59
C ALA A 153 4.31 -12.26 11.69
#